data_AF-A0A957TGH2-F1
#
_entry.id   AF-A0A957TGH2-F1
#
_cell.length_a   1.000
_cell.length_b   1.000
_cell.length_c   1.000
_cell.angle_alpha   90.00
_cell.angle_beta   90.00
_cell.angle_gamma   90.00
#
_symmetry.space_group_name_H-M   'P 1'
#
loop_
_entity.id
_entity.type
_entity.pdbx_description
1 polymer ?
#
loop_
_entity_poly.entity_id
_entity_poly.type
_entity_poly.pdbx_seq_one_letter_code
_entity_poly.pdbx_strand_id
1 'polypeptide(L)'
;MNIADQQRPSIRRQGHALPLTAYAFLTTVVTWPVVPRFFTHIPGGGDAAWFLWQLWWFKHALLDLRQLPYRTDLIYYPLTDVPVTSQTPFNEFLTMPLQVAIGLVPLYNVLFLLSFVLSGYFTYLLGLALFRRRSVAVVGGVIFAFCAYRGMRGLGHLSLLTTEWMPLALLLAIQCWRRPTWQRGAATGIATALIALSSPYYVGLFLFPVIGIGGGYMLLARRRRLKERALWRAALVAATVAALCTLPFYLPML
;
A
#
# COMPACT_ATOMS: atom_id res chain seq x y z
N MET A 1 -8.69 30.07 -29.83
CA MET A 1 -9.89 30.62 -29.16
C MET A 1 -10.86 29.46 -28.95
N ASN A 2 -10.62 28.60 -27.95
CA ASN A 2 -11.18 28.55 -26.59
C ASN A 2 -12.72 28.38 -26.50
N ILE A 3 -13.16 27.15 -26.25
CA ILE A 3 -14.42 26.84 -25.53
C ILE A 3 -14.21 25.74 -24.44
N ALA A 4 -13.10 24.99 -24.44
CA ALA A 4 -12.93 23.83 -23.55
C ALA A 4 -12.20 24.10 -22.22
N ASP A 5 -11.83 25.35 -21.90
CA ASP A 5 -11.06 25.66 -20.68
C ASP A 5 -11.84 26.39 -19.57
N GLN A 6 -13.17 26.47 -19.70
CA GLN A 6 -14.04 27.00 -18.65
C GLN A 6 -14.69 25.85 -17.88
N GLN A 7 -14.54 25.89 -16.55
CA GLN A 7 -15.06 24.94 -15.55
C GLN A 7 -14.22 23.67 -15.32
N ARG A 8 -12.98 23.88 -14.84
CA ARG A 8 -12.32 22.88 -14.00
C ARG A 8 -12.78 23.09 -12.56
N PRO A 9 -13.77 22.36 -12.03
CA PRO A 9 -13.97 22.33 -10.59
C PRO A 9 -12.67 21.81 -9.98
N SER A 10 -11.94 22.72 -9.35
CA SER A 10 -10.79 22.38 -8.53
C SER A 10 -11.23 21.33 -7.53
N ILE A 11 -10.39 20.32 -7.26
CA ILE A 11 -10.58 19.30 -6.20
C ILE A 11 -10.61 19.96 -4.79
N ARG A 12 -10.62 21.29 -4.70
CA ARG A 12 -10.59 22.08 -3.48
C ARG A 12 -11.98 22.05 -2.83
N ARG A 13 -12.07 21.34 -1.70
CA ARG A 13 -13.20 21.25 -0.75
C ARG A 13 -14.39 20.39 -1.17
N GLN A 14 -14.14 19.23 -1.78
CA GLN A 14 -15.15 18.17 -1.72
C GLN A 14 -15.05 17.49 -0.35
N GLY A 15 -16.17 17.34 0.37
CA GLY A 15 -16.17 16.70 1.69
C GLY A 15 -15.71 15.25 1.59
N HIS A 16 -14.42 15.01 1.82
CA HIS A 16 -13.80 13.67 1.80
C HIS A 16 -14.03 12.90 3.11
N ALA A 17 -14.49 13.60 4.16
CA ALA A 17 -14.82 13.00 5.45
C ALA A 17 -15.93 11.96 5.32
N LEU A 18 -17.00 12.25 4.57
CA LEU A 18 -18.14 11.34 4.46
C LEU A 18 -17.76 9.97 3.84
N PRO A 19 -17.09 9.89 2.67
CA PRO A 19 -16.62 8.60 2.16
C PRO A 19 -15.67 7.87 3.12
N LEU A 20 -14.75 8.59 3.76
CA LEU A 20 -13.80 8.00 4.69
C LEU A 20 -14.51 7.37 5.90
N THR A 21 -15.45 8.10 6.50
CA THR A 21 -16.29 7.60 7.61
C THR A 21 -17.16 6.43 7.16
N ALA A 22 -17.72 6.47 5.95
CA ALA A 22 -18.50 5.35 5.41
C ALA A 22 -17.64 4.08 5.23
N TYR A 23 -16.42 4.21 4.72
CA TYR A 23 -15.49 3.06 4.64
C TYR A 23 -15.09 2.56 6.01
N ALA A 24 -14.82 3.45 6.98
CA ALA A 24 -14.54 3.05 8.36
C ALA A 24 -15.70 2.25 8.96
N PHE A 25 -16.94 2.73 8.80
CA PHE A 25 -18.14 2.04 9.27
C PHE A 25 -18.36 0.69 8.57
N LEU A 26 -18.22 0.63 7.25
CA LEU A 26 -18.34 -0.64 6.53
C LEU A 26 -17.27 -1.64 6.94
N THR A 27 -16.04 -1.19 7.17
CA THR A 27 -14.96 -2.04 7.68
C THR A 27 -15.35 -2.62 9.03
N THR A 28 -15.82 -1.83 10.00
CA THR A 28 -16.19 -2.36 11.32
C THR A 28 -17.31 -3.40 11.26
N VAL A 29 -18.29 -3.21 10.37
CA VAL A 29 -19.39 -4.15 10.14
C VAL A 29 -18.89 -5.45 9.49
N VAL A 30 -18.16 -5.34 8.37
CA VAL A 30 -17.71 -6.51 7.59
C VAL A 30 -16.67 -7.33 8.35
N THR A 31 -15.81 -6.68 9.14
CA THR A 31 -14.77 -7.36 9.91
C THR A 31 -15.21 -7.68 11.33
N TRP A 32 -16.50 -7.69 11.62
CA TRP A 32 -16.98 -8.13 12.93
C TRP A 32 -16.52 -9.59 13.18
N PRO A 33 -16.01 -9.96 14.38
CA PRO A 33 -15.96 -9.21 15.63
C PRO A 33 -14.59 -8.61 15.98
N VAL A 34 -13.81 -8.10 15.01
CA VAL A 34 -12.47 -7.53 15.29
C VAL A 34 -12.53 -6.37 16.29
N VAL A 35 -13.47 -5.44 16.15
CA VAL A 35 -13.60 -4.28 17.04
C VAL A 35 -13.89 -4.64 18.51
N PRO A 36 -14.87 -5.50 18.83
CA PRO A 36 -15.10 -5.87 20.24
C PRO A 36 -13.98 -6.74 20.83
N ARG A 37 -13.13 -7.37 20.01
CA ARG A 37 -11.99 -8.20 20.46
C ARG A 37 -10.63 -7.55 20.20
N PHE A 38 -10.62 -6.23 19.99
CA PHE A 38 -9.48 -5.48 19.46
C PHE A 38 -8.19 -5.59 20.27
N PHE A 39 -8.28 -5.78 21.58
CA PHE A 39 -7.10 -5.90 22.45
C PHE A 39 -6.67 -7.34 22.73
N THR A 40 -7.53 -8.31 22.43
CA THR A 40 -7.36 -9.70 22.90
C THR A 40 -7.16 -10.71 21.79
N HIS A 41 -7.62 -10.42 20.57
CA HIS A 41 -7.54 -11.35 19.44
C HIS A 41 -7.08 -10.63 18.18
N ILE A 42 -6.44 -11.39 17.28
CA ILE A 42 -6.22 -10.99 15.90
C ILE A 42 -7.20 -11.72 14.98
N PRO A 43 -7.61 -11.12 13.84
CA PRO A 43 -8.45 -11.81 12.87
C PRO A 43 -7.69 -12.97 12.21
N GLY A 44 -8.38 -14.11 12.08
CA GLY A 44 -7.88 -15.25 11.32
C GLY A 44 -7.09 -16.27 12.15
N GLY A 45 -6.22 -17.02 11.49
CA GLY A 45 -5.44 -18.11 12.09
C GLY A 45 -4.32 -18.60 11.16
N GLY A 46 -3.59 -19.63 11.59
CA GLY A 46 -2.44 -20.14 10.83
C GLY A 46 -1.36 -19.06 10.69
N ASP A 47 -1.10 -18.63 9.46
CA ASP A 47 -0.05 -17.66 9.12
C ASP A 47 -0.24 -16.28 9.78
N ALA A 48 -1.45 -15.94 10.26
CA ALA A 48 -1.66 -14.68 10.99
C ALA A 48 -0.70 -14.55 12.19
N ALA A 49 -0.42 -15.67 12.88
CA ALA A 49 0.53 -15.71 14.00
C ALA A 49 1.97 -15.45 13.53
N TRP A 50 2.33 -15.88 12.32
CA TRP A 50 3.63 -15.59 11.72
C TRP A 50 3.81 -14.09 11.44
N PHE A 51 2.80 -13.41 10.89
CA PHE A 51 2.85 -11.96 10.71
C PHE A 51 2.90 -11.21 12.04
N LEU A 52 2.15 -11.66 13.05
CA LEU A 52 2.21 -11.08 14.38
C LEU A 52 3.62 -11.22 14.98
N TRP A 53 4.21 -12.40 14.85
CA TRP A 53 5.59 -12.68 15.30
C TRP A 53 6.60 -11.83 14.53
N GLN A 54 6.47 -11.65 13.21
CA GLN A 54 7.37 -10.80 12.41
C GLN A 54 7.33 -9.34 12.87
N LEU A 55 6.15 -8.77 13.14
CA LEU A 55 6.03 -7.42 13.67
C LEU A 55 6.81 -7.28 14.99
N TRP A 56 6.65 -8.23 15.90
CA TRP A 56 7.37 -8.26 17.18
C TRP A 56 8.87 -8.45 16.99
N TRP A 57 9.27 -9.44 16.19
CA TRP A 57 10.65 -9.82 15.95
C TRP A 57 11.44 -8.66 15.34
N PHE A 58 10.86 -7.94 14.39
CA PHE A 58 11.50 -6.77 13.78
C PHE A 58 11.87 -5.72 14.82
N LYS A 59 10.94 -5.40 15.73
CA LYS A 59 11.20 -4.50 16.86
C LYS A 59 12.23 -5.08 17.83
N HIS A 60 12.09 -6.35 18.19
CA HIS A 60 12.94 -7.01 19.18
C HIS A 60 14.39 -7.08 18.70
N ALA A 61 14.61 -7.51 17.47
CA ALA A 61 15.93 -7.58 16.85
C ALA A 61 16.60 -6.20 16.78
N LEU A 62 15.90 -5.17 16.27
CA LEU A 62 16.50 -3.85 16.07
C LEU A 62 16.71 -3.07 17.38
N LEU A 63 15.72 -3.08 18.28
CA LEU A 63 15.75 -2.21 19.47
C LEU A 63 16.33 -2.91 20.70
N ASP A 64 15.98 -4.18 20.91
CA ASP A 64 16.38 -4.89 22.13
C ASP A 64 17.72 -5.62 21.92
N LEU A 65 17.87 -6.32 20.79
CA LEU A 65 19.10 -7.07 20.46
C LEU A 65 20.14 -6.26 19.68
N ARG A 66 19.75 -5.10 19.12
CA ARG A 66 20.59 -4.22 18.29
C ARG A 66 21.23 -4.95 17.10
N GLN A 67 20.48 -5.84 16.47
CA GLN A 67 20.88 -6.59 15.29
C GLN A 67 19.89 -6.41 14.14
N LEU A 68 20.31 -6.77 12.92
CA LEU A 68 19.40 -6.79 11.79
C LEU A 68 18.33 -7.89 11.97
N PRO A 69 17.06 -7.62 11.60
CA PRO A 69 15.93 -8.52 11.87
C PRO A 69 15.86 -9.73 10.92
N TYR A 70 16.89 -9.97 10.12
CA TYR A 70 16.87 -10.98 9.05
C TYR A 70 17.43 -12.33 9.46
N ARG A 71 17.83 -12.50 10.73
CA ARG A 71 18.31 -13.77 11.27
C ARG A 71 17.87 -14.00 12.70
N THR A 72 17.54 -15.23 13.08
CA THR A 72 17.07 -15.57 14.42
C THR A 72 17.48 -16.98 14.84
N ASP A 73 17.52 -17.21 16.15
CA ASP A 73 17.69 -18.54 16.76
C ASP A 73 16.39 -19.08 17.38
N LEU A 74 15.29 -18.34 17.23
CA LEU A 74 14.01 -18.63 17.90
C LEU A 74 13.12 -19.65 17.17
N ILE A 75 13.51 -20.06 15.96
CA ILE A 75 12.74 -20.99 15.12
C ILE A 75 13.66 -22.07 14.57
N TYR A 76 13.07 -23.22 14.20
CA TYR A 76 13.78 -24.37 13.61
C TYR A 76 14.92 -24.95 14.45
N TYR A 77 14.74 -25.08 15.77
CA TYR A 77 15.68 -25.82 16.62
C TYR A 77 16.01 -27.21 16.03
N PRO A 78 17.27 -27.65 16.02
CA PRO A 78 18.46 -27.08 16.66
C PRO A 78 19.27 -26.10 15.79
N LEU A 79 18.73 -25.62 14.68
CA LEU A 79 19.43 -24.68 13.81
C LEU A 79 19.56 -23.31 14.50
N THR A 80 20.69 -22.66 14.25
CA THR A 80 20.99 -21.29 14.66
C THR A 80 21.22 -20.43 13.42
N ASP A 81 21.16 -19.11 13.59
CA ASP A 81 21.40 -18.11 12.55
C ASP A 81 20.42 -18.25 11.36
N VAL A 82 19.17 -18.64 11.66
CA VAL A 82 18.15 -18.97 10.67
C VAL A 82 17.73 -17.70 9.92
N PRO A 83 17.78 -17.69 8.57
CA PRO A 83 17.30 -16.56 7.78
C PRO A 83 15.80 -16.31 7.96
N VAL A 84 15.43 -15.04 8.16
CA VAL A 84 14.05 -14.57 8.25
C VAL A 84 13.80 -13.58 7.13
N THR A 85 12.81 -13.86 6.28
CA THR A 85 12.38 -12.95 5.22
C THR A 85 11.24 -12.08 5.73
N SER A 86 11.45 -10.77 5.72
CA SER A 86 10.39 -9.81 6.04
C SER A 86 9.41 -9.73 4.87
N GLN A 87 8.15 -10.05 5.16
CA GLN A 87 7.09 -10.02 4.15
C GLN A 87 6.34 -8.69 4.11
N THR A 88 6.47 -7.88 5.17
CA THR A 88 5.78 -6.59 5.32
C THR A 88 6.68 -5.52 5.94
N PRO A 89 7.88 -5.25 5.42
CA PRO A 89 8.86 -4.37 6.07
C PRO A 89 8.31 -2.96 6.37
N PHE A 90 7.38 -2.45 5.56
CA PHE A 90 6.69 -1.19 5.85
C PHE A 90 5.89 -1.25 7.16
N ASN A 91 5.09 -2.30 7.35
CA ASN A 91 4.24 -2.47 8.53
C ASN A 91 5.08 -2.74 9.79
N GLU A 92 6.12 -3.53 9.64
CA GLU A 92 7.08 -3.84 10.71
C GLU A 92 7.78 -2.57 11.20
N PHE A 93 8.32 -1.78 10.27
CA PHE A 93 8.94 -0.49 10.58
C PHE A 93 7.95 0.52 11.17
N LEU A 94 6.74 0.61 10.60
CA LEU A 94 5.71 1.55 11.07
C LEU A 94 5.24 1.24 12.49
N THR A 95 5.06 -0.04 12.82
CA THR A 95 4.56 -0.44 14.14
C THR A 95 5.64 -0.45 15.21
N MET A 96 6.90 -0.69 14.85
CA MET A 96 8.04 -0.81 15.79
C MET A 96 8.05 0.24 16.91
N PRO A 97 8.01 1.57 16.65
CA PRO A 97 8.05 2.56 17.73
C PRO A 97 6.77 2.60 18.57
N LEU A 98 5.65 2.13 18.02
CA LEU A 98 4.33 2.19 18.68
C LEU A 98 4.05 0.96 19.54
N GLN A 99 4.76 -0.15 19.33
CA GLN A 99 4.53 -1.42 20.03
C GLN A 99 4.70 -1.29 21.55
N VAL A 100 5.59 -0.42 22.02
CA VAL A 100 5.81 -0.18 23.45
C VAL A 100 4.62 0.48 24.13
N ALA A 101 3.91 1.36 23.42
CA ALA A 101 2.81 2.14 23.99
C ALA A 101 1.43 1.49 23.79
N ILE A 102 1.21 0.88 22.61
CA ILE A 102 -0.11 0.39 22.20
C ILE A 102 -0.22 -1.13 22.36
N GLY A 103 0.91 -1.84 22.33
CA GLY A 103 0.95 -3.29 22.29
C GLY A 103 0.82 -3.86 20.87
N LEU A 104 1.26 -5.12 20.72
CA LEU A 104 1.38 -5.78 19.43
C LEU A 104 0.02 -6.15 18.81
N VAL A 105 -0.87 -6.77 19.60
CA VAL A 105 -2.20 -7.22 19.12
C VAL A 105 -3.07 -6.06 18.63
N PRO A 106 -3.20 -4.94 19.38
CA PRO A 106 -3.98 -3.81 18.90
C PRO A 106 -3.38 -3.19 17.64
N LEU A 107 -2.05 -3.10 17.52
CA LEU A 107 -1.40 -2.58 16.31
C LEU A 107 -1.65 -3.45 15.09
N TYR A 108 -1.62 -4.77 15.23
CA TYR A 108 -2.00 -5.68 14.14
C TYR A 108 -3.44 -5.39 13.68
N ASN A 109 -4.37 -5.23 14.62
CA ASN A 109 -5.75 -4.90 14.32
C ASN A 109 -5.92 -3.51 13.68
N VAL A 110 -5.13 -2.52 14.09
CA VAL A 110 -5.06 -1.21 13.41
C VAL A 110 -4.66 -1.38 11.96
N LEU A 111 -3.57 -2.10 11.67
CA LEU A 111 -3.10 -2.34 10.30
C LEU A 111 -4.16 -3.06 9.46
N PHE A 112 -4.77 -4.11 10.03
CA PHE A 112 -5.84 -4.86 9.39
C PHE A 112 -7.02 -3.98 9.00
N LEU A 113 -7.57 -3.20 9.95
CA LEU A 113 -8.72 -2.32 9.70
C LEU A 113 -8.37 -1.16 8.76
N LEU A 114 -7.21 -0.52 8.98
CA LEU A 114 -6.76 0.59 8.13
C LEU A 114 -6.56 0.16 6.69
N SER A 115 -6.08 -1.06 6.45
CA SER A 115 -5.93 -1.55 5.09
C SER A 115 -7.25 -1.53 4.32
N PHE A 116 -8.36 -1.97 4.92
CA PHE A 116 -9.68 -1.89 4.28
C PHE A 116 -10.13 -0.45 4.03
N VAL A 117 -9.99 0.41 5.04
CA VAL A 117 -10.42 1.81 4.95
C VAL A 117 -9.62 2.57 3.87
N LEU A 118 -8.30 2.44 3.88
CA LEU A 118 -7.41 3.10 2.93
C LEU A 118 -7.57 2.52 1.52
N SER A 119 -7.77 1.21 1.37
CA SER A 119 -8.07 0.59 0.07
C SER A 119 -9.32 1.18 -0.56
N GLY A 120 -10.40 1.31 0.22
CA GLY A 120 -11.65 1.91 -0.25
C GLY A 120 -11.49 3.40 -0.56
N TYR A 121 -10.83 4.14 0.34
CA TYR A 121 -10.63 5.58 0.20
C TYR A 121 -9.74 5.95 -0.99
N PHE A 122 -8.59 5.31 -1.14
CA PHE A 122 -7.70 5.58 -2.28
C PHE A 122 -8.30 5.14 -3.61
N THR A 123 -9.07 4.05 -3.63
CA THR A 123 -9.85 3.66 -4.82
C THR A 123 -10.94 4.68 -5.14
N TYR A 124 -11.61 5.24 -4.13
CA TYR A 124 -12.53 6.35 -4.31
C TYR A 124 -11.84 7.57 -4.91
N LEU A 125 -10.66 7.95 -4.43
CA LEU A 125 -9.90 9.07 -5.01
C LEU A 125 -9.50 8.79 -6.46
N LEU A 126 -9.06 7.57 -6.76
CA LEU A 126 -8.75 7.12 -8.12
C LEU A 126 -10.00 7.20 -9.03
N GLY A 127 -11.12 6.65 -8.59
CA GLY A 127 -12.39 6.68 -9.31
C GLY A 127 -12.89 8.10 -9.56
N LEU A 128 -12.76 9.00 -8.58
CA LEU A 128 -13.13 10.41 -8.73
C LEU A 128 -12.24 11.12 -9.76
N ALA A 129 -10.94 10.80 -9.79
CA ALA A 129 -9.98 11.37 -10.74
C ALA A 129 -10.16 10.88 -12.18
N LEU A 130 -10.76 9.69 -12.36
CA LEU A 130 -11.05 9.06 -13.65
C LEU A 130 -12.43 9.42 -14.18
N PHE A 131 -13.48 9.19 -13.39
CA PHE A 131 -14.87 9.24 -13.85
C PHE A 131 -15.59 10.54 -13.48
N ARG A 132 -15.05 11.33 -12.54
CA ARG A 132 -15.65 12.58 -12.04
C ARG A 132 -17.09 12.41 -11.51
N ARG A 133 -17.48 11.18 -11.16
CA ARG A 133 -18.79 10.81 -10.59
C ARG A 133 -18.59 10.18 -9.22
N ARG A 134 -19.16 10.80 -8.18
CA ARG A 134 -18.99 10.35 -6.79
C ARG A 134 -19.60 8.98 -6.53
N SER A 135 -20.78 8.70 -7.04
CA SER A 135 -21.45 7.39 -6.88
C SER A 135 -20.59 6.25 -7.41
N VAL A 136 -20.08 6.38 -8.63
CA VAL A 136 -19.18 5.40 -9.26
C VAL A 136 -17.90 5.22 -8.44
N ALA A 137 -17.31 6.31 -7.95
CA ALA A 137 -16.11 6.27 -7.14
C ALA A 137 -16.34 5.57 -5.79
N VAL A 138 -17.48 5.83 -5.13
CA VAL A 138 -17.84 5.19 -3.86
C VAL A 138 -18.06 3.69 -4.07
N VAL A 139 -18.86 3.31 -5.07
CA VAL A 139 -19.12 1.90 -5.39
C VAL A 139 -17.82 1.18 -5.77
N GLY A 140 -16.95 1.80 -6.56
CA GLY A 140 -15.65 1.23 -6.92
C GLY A 140 -14.76 0.99 -5.70
N GLY A 141 -14.74 1.92 -4.74
CA GLY A 141 -13.99 1.75 -3.50
C GLY A 141 -14.55 0.66 -2.59
N VAL A 142 -15.88 0.51 -2.50
CA VAL A 142 -16.52 -0.60 -1.78
C VAL A 142 -16.13 -1.95 -2.42
N ILE A 143 -16.27 -2.06 -3.75
CA ILE A 143 -15.93 -3.30 -4.48
C ILE A 143 -14.46 -3.67 -4.26
N PHE A 144 -13.54 -2.71 -4.38
CA PHE A 144 -12.12 -3.00 -4.20
C PHE A 144 -11.77 -3.35 -2.75
N ALA A 145 -12.25 -2.59 -1.77
CA ALA A 145 -11.91 -2.78 -0.37
C ALA A 145 -12.43 -4.11 0.19
N PHE A 146 -13.64 -4.51 -0.20
CA PHE A 146 -14.35 -5.66 0.37
C PHE A 146 -14.49 -6.84 -0.60
N CYS A 147 -13.63 -6.92 -1.62
CA CYS A 147 -13.64 -8.07 -2.53
C CYS A 147 -13.29 -9.38 -1.77
N ALA A 148 -13.83 -10.50 -2.27
CA ALA A 148 -13.65 -11.81 -1.65
C ALA A 148 -12.16 -12.18 -1.44
N TYR A 149 -11.29 -11.76 -2.35
CA TYR A 149 -9.84 -11.97 -2.23
C TYR A 149 -9.27 -11.37 -0.94
N ARG A 150 -9.60 -10.10 -0.63
CA ARG A 150 -9.13 -9.42 0.58
C ARG A 150 -9.75 -10.01 1.83
N GLY A 151 -11.03 -10.39 1.78
CA GLY A 151 -11.70 -11.08 2.88
C GLY A 151 -11.03 -12.41 3.23
N MET A 152 -10.76 -13.27 2.25
CA MET A 152 -10.15 -14.58 2.47
C MET A 152 -8.67 -14.48 2.85
N ARG A 153 -7.88 -13.65 2.15
CA ARG A 153 -6.44 -13.52 2.44
C ARG A 153 -6.16 -12.73 3.70
N GLY A 154 -7.02 -11.79 4.08
CA GLY A 154 -6.88 -11.01 5.30
C GLY A 154 -6.87 -11.86 6.58
N LEU A 155 -7.45 -13.06 6.57
CA LEU A 155 -7.50 -13.97 7.73
C LEU A 155 -6.20 -14.76 7.97
N GLY A 156 -5.11 -14.43 7.28
CA GLY A 156 -3.84 -15.11 7.49
C GLY A 156 -2.64 -14.38 6.92
N HIS A 157 -2.84 -13.53 5.90
CA HIS A 157 -1.77 -12.96 5.11
C HIS A 157 -1.82 -11.43 5.14
N LEU A 158 -1.18 -10.82 6.14
CA LEU A 158 -1.15 -9.37 6.26
C LEU A 158 -0.50 -8.71 5.03
N SER A 159 0.54 -9.34 4.45
CA SER A 159 1.19 -8.89 3.21
C SER A 159 0.25 -8.89 2.00
N LEU A 160 -0.69 -9.82 1.93
CA LEU A 160 -1.66 -9.88 0.83
C LEU A 160 -2.86 -8.95 1.09
N LEU A 161 -3.06 -8.54 2.34
CA LEU A 161 -4.11 -7.61 2.69
C LEU A 161 -3.72 -6.16 2.39
N THR A 162 -2.44 -5.79 2.47
CA THR A 162 -1.94 -4.40 2.37
C THR A 162 -1.90 -3.83 0.94
N THR A 163 -3.03 -3.93 0.22
CA THR A 163 -3.17 -3.48 -1.17
C THR A 163 -3.58 -2.01 -1.32
N GLU A 164 -3.77 -1.27 -0.23
CA GLU A 164 -4.20 0.13 -0.25
C GLU A 164 -3.27 1.05 -1.06
N TRP A 165 -1.99 0.73 -1.13
CA TRP A 165 -1.01 1.52 -1.87
C TRP A 165 -1.18 1.41 -3.39
N MET A 166 -1.81 0.35 -3.89
CA MET A 166 -2.04 0.15 -5.33
C MET A 166 -2.90 1.25 -5.97
N PRO A 167 -4.13 1.53 -5.50
CA PRO A 167 -4.93 2.61 -6.07
C PRO A 167 -4.28 3.99 -5.88
N LEU A 168 -3.54 4.20 -4.79
CA LEU A 168 -2.78 5.44 -4.58
C LEU A 168 -1.66 5.59 -5.62
N ALA A 169 -0.86 4.54 -5.85
CA ALA A 169 0.21 4.54 -6.84
C ALA A 169 -0.34 4.77 -8.25
N LEU A 170 -1.46 4.13 -8.63
CA LEU A 170 -2.14 4.39 -9.90
C LEU A 170 -2.57 5.85 -10.03
N LEU A 171 -3.21 6.38 -9.00
CA LEU A 171 -3.67 7.77 -8.98
C LEU A 171 -2.50 8.74 -9.18
N LEU A 172 -1.40 8.55 -8.45
CA LEU A 172 -0.21 9.40 -8.55
C LEU A 172 0.51 9.23 -9.88
N ALA A 173 0.62 8.01 -10.40
CA ALA A 173 1.15 7.73 -11.74
C ALA A 173 0.33 8.43 -12.82
N ILE A 174 -1.00 8.38 -12.76
CA ILE A 174 -1.89 9.10 -13.70
C ILE A 174 -1.68 10.61 -13.60
N GLN A 175 -1.56 11.16 -12.39
CA GLN A 175 -1.29 12.59 -12.21
C GLN A 175 0.08 13.00 -12.75
N CYS A 176 1.11 12.20 -12.49
CA CYS A 176 2.45 12.37 -13.04
C CYS A 176 2.42 12.32 -14.56
N TRP A 177 1.74 11.35 -15.13
CA TRP A 177 1.60 11.23 -16.58
C TRP A 177 0.86 12.40 -17.22
N ARG A 178 -0.20 12.93 -16.57
CA ARG A 178 -0.95 14.09 -17.07
C ARG A 178 -0.08 15.35 -17.10
N ARG A 179 0.70 15.62 -16.04
CA ARG A 179 1.69 16.71 -16.01
C ARG A 179 2.96 16.22 -15.30
N PRO A 180 4.00 15.85 -16.05
CA PRO A 180 5.19 15.28 -15.46
C PRO A 180 6.02 16.36 -14.77
N THR A 181 6.26 16.16 -13.48
CA THR A 181 7.17 16.97 -12.65
C THR A 181 7.98 16.03 -11.76
N TRP A 182 9.15 16.47 -11.31
CA TRP A 182 9.98 15.66 -10.41
C TRP A 182 9.24 15.32 -9.10
N GLN A 183 8.42 16.24 -8.57
CA GLN A 183 7.60 16.00 -7.37
C GLN A 183 6.59 14.88 -7.56
N ARG A 184 5.91 14.85 -8.72
CA ARG A 184 4.94 13.79 -9.04
C ARG A 184 5.64 12.46 -9.34
N GLY A 185 6.82 12.52 -9.93
CA GLY A 185 7.73 11.37 -10.05
C GLY A 185 8.06 10.80 -8.67
N ALA A 186 8.55 11.63 -7.75
CA ALA A 186 8.88 11.23 -6.38
C ALA A 186 7.68 10.67 -5.63
N ALA A 187 6.50 11.33 -5.69
CA ALA A 187 5.28 10.82 -5.07
C ALA A 187 4.86 9.44 -5.63
N THR A 188 4.99 9.25 -6.94
CA THR A 188 4.74 7.95 -7.58
C THR A 188 5.75 6.90 -7.11
N GLY A 189 7.04 7.28 -7.03
CA GLY A 189 8.11 6.42 -6.52
C GLY A 189 7.88 5.99 -5.07
N ILE A 190 7.47 6.90 -4.19
CA ILE A 190 7.11 6.60 -2.80
C ILE A 190 5.94 5.61 -2.75
N ALA A 191 4.86 5.86 -3.50
CA ALA A 191 3.72 4.95 -3.49
C ALA A 191 4.07 3.55 -4.04
N THR A 192 4.93 3.47 -5.06
CA THR A 192 5.47 2.20 -5.57
C THR A 192 6.36 1.51 -4.53
N ALA A 193 7.19 2.26 -3.81
CA ALA A 193 7.99 1.72 -2.70
C ALA A 193 7.10 1.17 -1.59
N LEU A 194 5.99 1.84 -1.26
CA LEU A 194 5.04 1.35 -0.26
C LEU A 194 4.38 0.04 -0.69
N ILE A 195 4.07 -0.14 -1.98
CA ILE A 195 3.62 -1.45 -2.51
C ILE A 195 4.71 -2.50 -2.27
N ALA A 196 5.94 -2.20 -2.67
CA ALA A 196 7.05 -3.12 -2.53
C ALA A 196 7.35 -3.50 -1.08
N LEU A 197 7.35 -2.53 -0.17
CA LEU A 197 7.59 -2.74 1.25
C LEU A 197 6.38 -3.32 1.99
N SER A 198 5.19 -3.30 1.39
CA SER A 198 4.00 -3.94 1.96
C SER A 198 3.89 -5.40 1.52
N SER A 199 4.33 -5.71 0.30
CA SER A 199 4.45 -7.08 -0.18
C SER A 199 5.31 -7.13 -1.44
N PRO A 200 6.47 -7.81 -1.41
CA PRO A 200 7.31 -7.97 -2.60
C PRO A 200 6.56 -8.70 -3.73
N TYR A 201 5.61 -9.57 -3.37
CA TYR A 201 4.74 -10.28 -4.31
C TYR A 201 3.96 -9.34 -5.24
N TYR A 202 3.51 -8.20 -4.74
CA TYR A 202 2.70 -7.26 -5.50
C TYR A 202 3.49 -6.34 -6.41
N VAL A 203 4.81 -6.24 -6.27
CA VAL A 203 5.64 -5.40 -7.15
C VAL A 203 5.51 -5.87 -8.59
N GLY A 204 5.73 -7.16 -8.84
CA GLY A 204 5.60 -7.74 -10.18
C GLY A 204 4.15 -7.66 -10.68
N LEU A 205 3.21 -8.16 -9.89
CA LEU A 205 1.79 -8.20 -10.27
C LEU A 205 1.17 -6.83 -10.51
N PHE A 206 1.67 -5.78 -9.85
CA PHE A 206 1.19 -4.41 -10.07
C PHE A 206 1.95 -3.71 -11.19
N LEU A 207 3.29 -3.75 -11.19
CA LEU A 207 4.08 -3.02 -12.17
C LEU A 207 3.95 -3.61 -13.58
N PHE A 208 3.87 -4.93 -13.76
CA PHE A 208 3.77 -5.52 -15.10
C PHE A 208 2.50 -5.08 -15.84
N PRO A 209 1.28 -5.13 -15.27
CA PRO A 209 0.09 -4.61 -15.95
C PRO A 209 0.15 -3.09 -16.14
N VAL A 210 0.63 -2.33 -15.16
CA VAL A 210 0.69 -0.86 -15.26
C VAL A 210 1.63 -0.41 -16.36
N ILE A 211 2.84 -0.98 -16.42
CA ILE A 211 3.83 -0.70 -17.46
C ILE A 211 3.38 -1.27 -18.80
N GLY A 212 2.85 -2.49 -18.83
CA GLY A 212 2.40 -3.15 -20.06
C GLY A 212 1.22 -2.42 -20.72
N ILE A 213 0.14 -2.18 -19.97
CA ILE A 213 -1.04 -1.47 -20.48
C ILE A 213 -0.72 0.00 -20.72
N GLY A 214 -0.08 0.66 -19.76
CA GLY A 214 0.27 2.08 -19.88
C GLY A 214 1.26 2.34 -21.01
N GLY A 215 2.32 1.54 -21.09
CA GLY A 215 3.32 1.59 -22.15
C GLY A 215 2.75 1.21 -23.52
N GLY A 216 1.93 0.16 -23.61
CA GLY A 216 1.22 -0.22 -24.82
C GLY A 216 0.30 0.91 -25.32
N TYR A 217 -0.50 1.51 -24.43
CA TYR A 217 -1.33 2.67 -24.76
C TYR A 217 -0.48 3.87 -25.22
N MET A 218 0.69 4.11 -24.62
CA MET A 218 1.60 5.16 -25.05
C MET A 218 2.15 4.91 -26.45
N LEU A 219 2.59 3.69 -26.73
CA LEU A 219 3.13 3.28 -28.02
C LEU A 219 2.06 3.30 -29.13
N LEU A 220 0.81 2.97 -28.82
CA LEU A 220 -0.26 2.89 -29.82
C LEU A 220 -0.99 4.22 -30.02
N ALA A 221 -1.35 4.92 -28.95
CA ALA A 221 -2.27 6.06 -29.00
C ALA A 221 -1.64 7.42 -28.68
N ARG A 222 -0.42 7.45 -28.11
CA ARG A 222 0.19 8.70 -27.59
C ARG A 222 1.71 8.80 -27.84
N ARG A 223 2.22 8.30 -28.97
CA ARG A 223 3.67 8.28 -29.29
C ARG A 223 4.39 9.62 -29.11
N ARG A 224 3.71 10.76 -29.37
CA ARG A 224 4.29 12.11 -29.16
C ARG A 224 4.73 12.35 -27.72
N ARG A 225 4.04 11.77 -26.73
CA ARG A 225 4.40 11.88 -25.29
C ARG A 225 5.75 11.24 -24.97
N LEU A 226 6.17 10.21 -25.72
CA LEU A 226 7.47 9.56 -25.52
C LEU A 226 8.66 10.48 -25.86
N LYS A 227 8.43 11.59 -26.58
CA LYS A 227 9.46 12.58 -26.86
C LYS A 227 9.61 13.64 -25.74
N GLU A 228 8.71 13.66 -24.76
CA GLU A 228 8.74 14.64 -23.68
C GLU A 228 9.83 14.29 -22.64
N ARG A 229 10.91 15.09 -22.61
CA ARG A 229 12.00 14.91 -21.63
C ARG A 229 11.50 14.96 -20.17
N ALA A 230 10.48 15.77 -19.90
CA ALA A 230 9.88 15.89 -18.57
C ALA A 230 9.29 14.56 -18.08
N LEU A 231 8.68 13.77 -18.97
CA LEU A 231 8.11 12.48 -18.63
C LEU A 231 9.18 11.48 -18.20
N TRP A 232 10.26 11.38 -18.98
CA TRP A 232 11.39 10.50 -18.66
C TRP A 232 12.12 10.91 -17.40
N ARG A 233 12.29 12.22 -17.17
CA ARG A 233 12.82 12.72 -15.89
C ARG A 233 11.95 12.31 -14.72
N ALA A 234 10.62 12.46 -14.84
CA ALA A 234 9.71 12.08 -13.77
C ALA A 234 9.68 10.54 -13.54
N ALA A 235 9.76 9.74 -14.61
CA ALA A 235 9.89 8.29 -14.52
C ALA A 235 11.21 7.85 -13.88
N LEU A 236 12.34 8.48 -14.25
CA LEU A 236 13.63 8.23 -13.62
C LEU A 236 13.58 8.57 -12.12
N VAL A 237 13.04 9.74 -11.76
CA VAL A 237 12.85 10.12 -10.35
C VAL A 237 11.96 9.10 -9.62
N ALA A 238 10.87 8.63 -10.23
CA ALA A 238 10.02 7.60 -9.63
C ALA A 238 10.79 6.29 -9.39
N ALA A 239 11.57 5.83 -10.36
CA ALA A 239 12.38 4.61 -10.25
C ALA A 239 13.48 4.76 -9.19
N THR A 240 14.21 5.88 -9.19
CA THR A 240 15.26 6.17 -8.21
C THR A 240 14.69 6.26 -6.80
N VAL A 241 13.59 6.98 -6.60
CA VAL A 241 12.96 7.10 -5.27
C VAL A 241 12.43 5.74 -4.81
N ALA A 242 11.79 4.98 -5.69
CA ALA A 242 11.34 3.63 -5.35
C ALA A 242 12.51 2.76 -4.89
N ALA A 243 13.60 2.72 -5.66
CA ALA A 243 14.80 1.94 -5.33
C ALA A 243 15.44 2.41 -4.01
N LEU A 244 15.63 3.71 -3.81
CA LEU A 244 16.22 4.26 -2.59
C LEU A 244 15.40 3.91 -1.34
N CYS A 245 14.07 3.90 -1.44
CA CYS A 245 13.20 3.52 -0.32
C CYS A 245 13.20 2.01 -0.06
N THR A 246 13.31 1.17 -1.09
CA THR A 246 13.20 -0.30 -0.94
C THR A 246 14.52 -0.99 -0.66
N LEU A 247 15.63 -0.51 -1.24
CA LEU A 247 16.94 -1.15 -1.16
C LEU A 247 17.43 -1.38 0.28
N PRO A 248 17.31 -0.42 1.23
CA PRO A 248 17.78 -0.64 2.60
C PRO A 248 17.13 -1.83 3.31
N PHE A 249 15.90 -2.19 2.91
CA PHE A 249 15.16 -3.31 3.50
C PHE A 249 15.49 -4.63 2.82
N TYR A 250 15.62 -4.64 1.49
CA TYR A 250 15.82 -5.89 0.74
C TYR A 250 17.29 -6.28 0.54
N LEU A 251 18.21 -5.30 0.49
CA LEU A 251 19.63 -5.58 0.25
C LEU A 251 20.27 -6.46 1.33
N PRO A 252 19.94 -6.35 2.63
CA PRO A 252 20.47 -7.26 3.65
C PRO A 252 19.91 -8.69 3.59
N MET A 253 18.89 -8.96 2.76
CA MET A 253 18.30 -10.29 2.57
C MET A 253 18.90 -11.07 1.39
N LEU A 254 19.67 -10.38 0.53
CA LEU A 254 20.34 -10.95 -0.64
C LEU A 254 21.71 -11.53 -0.25
#